data_AF-G9X9T4-F1
#
_entry.id   AF-G9X9T4-F1
#
_cell.length_a   1.000
_cell.length_b   1.000
_cell.length_c   1.000
_cell.angle_alpha   90.00
_cell.angle_beta   90.00
_cell.angle_gamma   90.00
#
_symmetry.space_group_name_H-M   'P 1'
#
loop_
_entity.id
_entity.type
_entity.pdbx_description
1 polymer ?
#
loop_
_entity_poly.entity_id
_entity_poly.type
_entity_poly.pdbx_seq_one_letter_code
_entity_poly.pdbx_strand_id
1 'polypeptide(L)'
;MNDLRNKAFIRIGIMVAIMLLSIFLAFYIKNIFLKIPFIIIAVGVAALLIRLYISYKRKKLYFDGKVLTITPPKRKIGKYSIIIKNGKVSKKFYSFQKPEMKLGANYVVVYEEKSFNILEFQEAKFQMMNAKAVSKNPKFRM
;
A
#
# COMPACT_ATOMS: atom_id res chain seq x y z
N MET A 1 16.51 11.20 -3.20
CA MET A 1 15.34 10.63 -3.92
C MET A 1 15.63 9.26 -4.56
N ASN A 2 16.91 8.91 -4.81
CA ASN A 2 17.29 7.64 -5.45
C ASN A 2 17.34 6.43 -4.50
N ASP A 3 17.68 6.60 -3.22
CA ASP A 3 17.88 5.44 -2.32
C ASP A 3 16.61 4.65 -2.04
N LEU A 4 15.44 5.30 -1.89
CA LEU A 4 14.18 4.60 -1.65
C LEU A 4 13.71 3.81 -2.87
N ARG A 5 13.89 4.37 -4.08
CA ARG A 5 13.61 3.65 -5.34
C ARG A 5 14.58 2.48 -5.50
N ASN A 6 15.88 2.70 -5.31
CA ASN A 6 16.90 1.67 -5.43
C ASN A 6 16.66 0.53 -4.42
N LYS A 7 16.34 0.85 -3.16
CA LYS A 7 16.01 -0.14 -2.13
C LYS A 7 14.74 -0.94 -2.48
N ALA A 8 13.74 -0.30 -3.09
CA ALA A 8 12.55 -0.99 -3.58
C ALA A 8 12.87 -1.93 -4.76
N PHE A 9 13.68 -1.48 -5.74
CA PHE A 9 14.11 -2.32 -6.85
C PHE A 9 14.96 -3.51 -6.39
N ILE A 10 15.89 -3.30 -5.47
CA ILE A 10 16.69 -4.37 -4.87
C ILE A 10 15.77 -5.40 -4.18
N ARG A 11 14.79 -4.93 -3.40
CA ARG A 11 13.82 -5.82 -2.73
C ARG A 11 12.99 -6.64 -3.74
N ILE A 12 12.54 -6.03 -4.84
CA ILE A 12 11.81 -6.74 -5.90
C ILE A 12 12.74 -7.74 -6.59
N GLY A 13 13.99 -7.35 -6.90
CA GLY A 13 14.99 -8.24 -7.48
C GLY A 13 15.26 -9.47 -6.63
N ILE A 14 15.41 -9.29 -5.31
CA ILE A 14 15.56 -10.40 -4.35
C ILE A 14 14.33 -11.32 -4.38
N MET A 15 13.11 -10.77 -4.41
CA MET A 15 11.88 -11.58 -4.50
C MET A 15 11.86 -12.44 -5.77
N VAL A 16 12.23 -11.87 -6.92
CA VAL A 16 12.28 -12.60 -8.19
C VAL A 16 13.37 -13.68 -8.15
N ALA A 17 14.54 -13.38 -7.60
CA ALA A 17 15.62 -14.35 -7.45
C ALA A 17 15.20 -15.54 -6.56
N ILE A 18 14.54 -15.29 -5.42
CA ILE A 18 14.02 -16.35 -4.54
C ILE A 18 13.00 -17.22 -5.29
N MET A 19 12.13 -16.61 -6.10
CA MET A 19 11.13 -17.35 -6.88
C MET A 19 11.80 -18.29 -7.90
N LEU A 20 12.75 -17.79 -8.68
CA LEU A 20 13.49 -18.58 -9.67
C LEU A 20 14.29 -19.70 -9.01
N LEU A 21 14.97 -19.39 -7.90
CA LEU A 21 15.74 -20.37 -7.14
C LEU A 21 14.84 -21.47 -6.56
N SER A 22 13.66 -21.11 -6.04
CA SER A 22 12.67 -22.07 -5.55
C SER A 22 12.15 -22.98 -6.67
N ILE A 23 11.87 -22.44 -7.85
CA ILE A 23 11.45 -23.23 -9.01
C ILE A 23 12.59 -24.17 -9.45
N PHE A 24 13.82 -23.66 -9.54
CA PHE A 24 14.98 -24.45 -9.92
C PHE A 24 15.22 -25.62 -8.96
N LEU A 25 15.16 -25.39 -7.64
CA LEU A 25 15.28 -26.46 -6.64
C LEU A 25 14.14 -27.49 -6.75
N ALA A 26 12.91 -27.05 -7.04
CA ALA A 26 11.78 -27.96 -7.23
C ALA A 26 11.97 -28.88 -8.46
N PHE A 27 12.67 -28.42 -9.50
CA PHE A 27 13.01 -29.24 -10.66
C PHE A 27 14.21 -30.18 -10.40
N TYR A 28 15.23 -29.70 -9.67
CA TYR A 28 16.46 -30.45 -9.40
C TYR A 28 16.26 -31.63 -8.43
N ILE A 29 15.40 -31.46 -7.41
CA ILE A 29 15.15 -32.50 -6.42
C ILE A 29 14.30 -33.61 -7.03
N LYS A 30 14.72 -34.89 -6.94
CA LYS A 30 13.89 -36.02 -7.43
C LYS A 30 12.70 -36.35 -6.52
N ASN A 31 12.84 -36.13 -5.21
CA ASN A 31 11.83 -36.49 -4.22
C ASN A 31 10.65 -35.51 -4.22
N ILE A 32 9.45 -36.00 -4.51
CA ILE A 32 8.21 -35.23 -4.58
C ILE A 32 7.88 -34.51 -3.26
N PHE A 33 8.07 -35.13 -2.11
CA PHE A 33 7.74 -34.51 -0.82
C PHE A 33 8.57 -33.26 -0.53
N LEU A 34 9.82 -33.24 -0.98
CA LEU A 34 10.72 -32.10 -0.84
C LEU A 34 10.43 -31.00 -1.86
N LYS A 35 9.74 -31.26 -2.98
CA LYS A 35 9.35 -30.24 -3.97
C LYS A 35 8.22 -29.34 -3.49
N ILE A 36 7.25 -29.94 -2.78
CA ILE A 36 6.03 -29.28 -2.31
C ILE A 36 6.31 -27.93 -1.62
N PRO A 37 7.21 -27.82 -0.62
CA PRO A 37 7.47 -26.54 0.03
C PRO A 37 8.03 -25.46 -0.92
N PHE A 38 8.91 -25.84 -1.86
CA PHE A 38 9.46 -24.88 -2.83
C PHE A 38 8.42 -24.37 -3.82
N ILE A 39 7.50 -25.23 -4.25
CA ILE A 39 6.37 -24.84 -5.11
C ILE A 39 5.44 -23.87 -4.36
N ILE A 40 5.14 -24.14 -3.08
CA ILE A 40 4.31 -23.25 -2.25
C ILE A 40 4.97 -21.87 -2.11
N ILE A 41 6.28 -21.83 -1.86
CA ILE A 41 7.04 -20.56 -1.77
C ILE A 41 6.98 -19.80 -3.10
N ALA A 42 7.23 -20.48 -4.23
CA ALA A 42 7.19 -19.86 -5.55
C ALA A 42 5.81 -19.26 -5.87
N VAL A 43 4.73 -20.01 -5.61
CA VAL A 43 3.35 -19.54 -5.81
C VAL A 43 3.03 -18.35 -4.90
N GLY A 44 3.45 -18.39 -3.63
CA GLY A 44 3.25 -17.29 -2.69
C GLY A 44 3.95 -15.99 -3.13
N VAL A 45 5.21 -16.10 -3.58
CA VAL A 45 5.97 -14.96 -4.09
C VAL A 45 5.36 -14.42 -5.39
N ALA A 46 4.94 -15.29 -6.31
CA ALA A 46 4.27 -14.88 -7.55
C ALA A 46 2.98 -14.09 -7.27
N ALA A 47 2.15 -14.55 -6.34
CA ALA A 47 0.93 -13.85 -5.94
C ALA A 47 1.21 -12.44 -5.36
N LEU A 48 2.29 -12.29 -4.58
CA LEU A 48 2.71 -10.99 -4.06
C LEU A 48 3.18 -10.04 -5.18
N LEU A 49 3.95 -10.54 -6.15
CA LEU A 49 4.40 -9.76 -7.30
C LEU A 49 3.24 -9.30 -8.18
N ILE A 50 2.27 -10.19 -8.47
CA ILE A 50 1.05 -9.87 -9.21
C ILE A 50 0.26 -8.77 -8.49
N ARG A 51 0.12 -8.89 -7.16
CA ARG A 51 -0.57 -7.88 -6.36
C ARG A 51 0.13 -6.52 -6.40
N LEU A 52 1.47 -6.51 -6.38
CA LEU A 52 2.28 -5.30 -6.50
C LEU A 52 2.11 -4.66 -7.90
N TYR A 53 2.13 -5.48 -8.96
CA TYR A 53 1.89 -5.03 -10.33
C TYR A 53 0.49 -4.43 -10.51
N ILE A 54 -0.54 -5.10 -10.00
CA ILE A 54 -1.92 -4.60 -10.01
C ILE A 54 -2.00 -3.27 -9.26
N SER A 55 -1.31 -3.12 -8.13
CA SER A 55 -1.29 -1.86 -7.38
C SER A 55 -0.59 -0.73 -8.13
N TYR A 56 0.50 -1.05 -8.86
CA TYR A 56 1.20 -0.07 -9.70
C TYR A 56 0.34 0.43 -10.86
N LYS A 57 -0.46 -0.44 -11.48
CA LYS A 57 -1.35 -0.07 -12.60
C LYS A 57 -2.58 0.74 -12.16
N ARG A 58 -2.93 0.73 -10.87
CA ARG A 58 -4.12 1.44 -10.36
C ARG A 58 -3.84 2.93 -10.18
N LYS A 59 -4.80 3.77 -10.59
CA LYS A 59 -4.70 5.22 -10.41
C LYS A 59 -4.70 5.58 -8.92
N LYS A 60 -3.75 6.43 -8.55
CA LYS A 60 -3.64 7.00 -7.21
C LYS A 60 -4.41 8.32 -7.20
N LEU A 61 -5.37 8.44 -6.29
CA LEU A 61 -6.23 9.61 -6.14
C LEU A 61 -5.96 10.29 -4.80
N TYR A 62 -6.30 11.57 -4.73
CA TYR A 62 -6.10 12.41 -3.56
C TYR A 62 -7.44 12.75 -2.91
N PHE A 63 -7.48 12.75 -1.59
CA PHE A 63 -8.61 13.27 -0.82
C PHE A 63 -8.10 14.01 0.41
N ASP A 64 -8.41 15.29 0.50
CA ASP A 64 -8.19 16.14 1.64
C ASP A 64 -9.45 16.18 2.52
N GLY A 65 -9.29 16.20 3.84
CA GLY A 65 -10.43 16.42 4.74
C GLY A 65 -10.14 16.08 6.20
N LYS A 66 -11.15 16.26 7.04
CA LYS A 66 -11.10 16.01 8.49
C LYS A 66 -11.38 14.55 8.79
N VAL A 67 -10.52 13.91 9.58
CA VAL A 67 -10.74 12.53 10.05
C VAL A 67 -11.85 12.52 11.09
N LEU A 68 -12.95 11.83 10.80
CA LEU A 68 -14.10 11.72 11.69
C LEU A 68 -14.02 10.50 12.60
N THR A 69 -13.68 9.35 12.03
CA THR A 69 -13.64 8.08 12.78
C THR A 69 -12.51 7.19 12.29
N ILE A 70 -11.92 6.46 13.23
CA ILE A 70 -10.94 5.41 12.98
C ILE A 70 -11.47 4.16 13.68
N THR A 71 -11.96 3.20 12.89
CA THR A 71 -12.51 1.95 13.42
C THR A 71 -11.48 0.84 13.26
N PRO A 72 -11.14 0.10 14.34
CA PRO A 72 -10.28 -1.06 14.24
C PRO A 72 -10.97 -2.21 13.50
N PRO A 73 -10.20 -3.15 12.93
CA PRO A 73 -10.76 -4.34 12.29
C PRO A 73 -11.50 -5.20 13.32
N LYS A 74 -12.65 -5.76 12.94
CA LYS A 74 -13.43 -6.69 13.79
C LYS A 74 -12.72 -8.01 14.10
N ARG A 75 -11.68 -8.36 13.34
CA ARG A 75 -10.89 -9.60 13.49
C ARG A 75 -9.40 -9.25 13.59
N LYS A 76 -8.60 -10.11 14.25
CA LYS A 76 -7.14 -9.93 14.41
C LYS A 76 -6.39 -9.71 13.09
N ILE A 77 -6.94 -10.24 11.99
CA ILE A 77 -6.47 -10.02 10.62
C ILE A 77 -7.56 -9.23 9.91
N GLY A 78 -7.31 -7.94 9.64
CA GLY A 78 -8.28 -7.09 8.96
C GLY A 78 -7.74 -5.68 8.72
N LYS A 79 -8.51 -4.88 7.99
CA LYS A 79 -8.17 -3.49 7.70
C LYS A 79 -8.84 -2.55 8.71
N TYR A 80 -8.10 -1.55 9.16
CA TYR A 80 -8.67 -0.36 9.79
C TYR A 80 -9.52 0.39 8.78
N SER A 81 -10.67 0.90 9.20
CA SER A 81 -11.47 1.79 8.35
C SER A 81 -11.45 3.21 8.89
N ILE A 82 -11.20 4.16 8.01
CA ILE A 82 -11.04 5.57 8.35
C ILE A 82 -12.07 6.37 7.55
N ILE A 83 -12.88 7.20 8.20
CA ILE A 83 -13.83 8.08 7.51
C ILE A 83 -13.28 9.49 7.53
N ILE A 84 -13.13 10.08 6.36
CA ILE A 84 -12.66 11.46 6.19
C ILE A 84 -13.78 12.27 5.53
N LYS A 85 -14.06 13.45 6.07
CA LYS A 85 -15.08 14.37 5.57
C LYS A 85 -14.45 15.64 5.04
N ASN A 86 -14.85 16.03 3.84
CA ASN A 86 -14.53 17.31 3.22
C ASN A 86 -15.83 18.02 2.86
N GLY A 87 -16.17 19.08 3.58
CA GLY A 87 -17.45 19.78 3.42
C GLY A 87 -18.66 18.84 3.55
N LYS A 88 -19.44 18.67 2.46
CA LYS A 88 -20.62 17.78 2.40
C LYS A 88 -20.29 16.33 2.03
N VAL A 89 -19.06 16.04 1.60
CA VAL A 89 -18.66 14.71 1.11
C VAL A 89 -17.90 13.95 2.19
N SER A 90 -18.32 12.73 2.51
CA SER A 90 -17.56 11.80 3.34
C SER A 90 -17.09 10.61 2.52
N LYS A 91 -15.83 10.20 2.70
CA LYS A 91 -15.27 8.99 2.07
C LYS A 91 -14.69 8.07 3.13
N LYS A 92 -14.90 6.77 2.92
CA LYS A 92 -14.37 5.70 3.75
C LYS A 92 -13.13 5.10 3.07
N PHE A 93 -12.03 5.07 3.80
CA PHE A 93 -10.75 4.52 3.40
C PHE A 93 -10.37 3.34 4.27
N TYR A 94 -9.42 2.54 3.79
CA TYR A 94 -8.94 1.36 4.48
C TYR A 94 -7.42 1.38 4.66
N SER A 95 -6.92 0.85 5.77
CA SER A 95 -5.48 0.66 6.00
C SER A 95 -5.22 -0.71 6.61
N PHE A 96 -4.17 -1.40 6.15
CA PHE A 96 -3.75 -2.67 6.74
C PHE A 96 -2.96 -2.47 8.04
N GLN A 97 -2.38 -1.29 8.24
CA GLN A 97 -1.66 -0.92 9.46
C GLN A 97 -2.49 0.07 10.28
N LYS A 98 -2.25 0.11 11.59
CA LYS A 98 -2.90 1.10 12.46
C LYS A 98 -2.52 2.51 11.95
N PRO A 99 -3.49 3.32 11.50
CA PRO A 99 -3.18 4.66 11.00
C PRO A 99 -2.71 5.54 12.17
N GLU A 100 -1.61 6.27 11.98
CA GLU A 100 -1.10 7.27 12.94
C GLU A 100 -1.88 8.60 12.87
N MET A 101 -3.09 8.58 12.30
CA MET A 101 -3.95 9.75 12.16
C MET A 101 -4.62 10.11 13.48
N LYS A 102 -4.70 11.41 13.78
CA LYS A 102 -5.46 11.93 14.91
C LYS A 102 -6.92 12.20 14.52
N LEU A 103 -7.84 11.77 15.36
CA LEU A 103 -9.26 12.10 15.23
C LEU A 103 -9.44 13.63 15.26
N GLY A 104 -10.21 14.16 14.33
CA GLY A 104 -10.51 15.59 14.24
C GLY A 104 -9.44 16.46 13.56
N ALA A 105 -8.28 15.92 13.22
CA ALA A 105 -7.28 16.64 12.42
C ALA A 105 -7.55 16.51 10.92
N ASN A 106 -7.06 17.49 10.15
CA ASN A 106 -7.16 17.51 8.70
C ASN A 106 -5.97 16.75 8.10
N TYR A 107 -6.25 15.83 7.17
CA TYR A 107 -5.24 15.07 6.47
C TYR A 107 -5.47 15.12 4.96
N VAL A 108 -4.37 15.11 4.21
CA VAL A 108 -4.36 14.78 2.79
C VAL A 108 -4.00 13.31 2.66
N VAL A 109 -4.84 12.55 1.99
CA VAL A 109 -4.71 11.10 1.86
C VAL A 109 -4.57 10.72 0.40
N VAL A 110 -3.52 9.97 0.09
CA VAL A 110 -3.32 9.33 -1.20
C VAL A 110 -3.90 7.93 -1.11
N TYR A 111 -4.88 7.62 -1.93
CA TYR A 111 -5.57 6.33 -1.91
C TYR A 111 -5.64 5.68 -3.29
N GLU A 112 -5.74 4.37 -3.30
CA GLU A 112 -5.89 3.58 -4.51
C GLU A 112 -7.38 3.50 -4.91
N GLU A 113 -7.73 3.95 -6.12
CA GLU A 113 -9.11 4.19 -6.56
C GLU A 113 -10.09 3.02 -6.34
N LYS A 114 -9.69 1.78 -6.65
CA LYS A 114 -10.57 0.60 -6.55
C LYS A 114 -10.64 -0.02 -5.16
N SER A 115 -9.59 0.12 -4.34
CA SER A 115 -9.52 -0.53 -3.03
C SER A 115 -9.76 0.42 -1.86
N PHE A 116 -9.78 1.72 -2.14
CA PHE A 116 -9.80 2.80 -1.14
C PHE A 116 -8.73 2.62 -0.06
N ASN A 117 -7.66 1.86 -0.35
CA ASN A 117 -6.57 1.68 0.59
C ASN A 117 -5.74 2.96 0.63
N ILE A 118 -5.45 3.43 1.83
CA ILE A 118 -4.51 4.51 2.07
C ILE A 118 -3.11 4.01 1.74
N LEU A 119 -2.45 4.70 0.83
CA LEU A 119 -1.05 4.46 0.49
C LEU A 119 -0.16 5.36 1.33
N GLU A 120 -0.51 6.64 1.40
CA GLU A 120 0.21 7.65 2.16
C GLU A 120 -0.77 8.68 2.73
N PHE A 121 -0.43 9.25 3.88
CA PHE A 121 -1.19 10.33 4.48
C PHE A 121 -0.25 11.37 5.08
N GLN A 122 -0.67 12.63 5.00
CA GLN A 122 0.05 13.75 5.60
C GLN A 122 -0.93 14.66 6.33
N GLU A 123 -0.57 15.08 7.54
CA GLU A 123 -1.34 16.07 8.28
C GLU A 123 -1.31 17.39 7.49
N ALA A 124 -2.49 17.90 7.14
CA ALA A 124 -2.64 19.13 6.40
C ALA A 124 -2.31 20.29 7.35
N LYS A 125 -1.03 20.68 7.41
CA LYS A 125 -0.66 21.98 7.99
C LYS A 125 -1.42 23.05 7.20
N PHE A 126 -2.01 24.03 7.89
CA PHE A 126 -2.95 25.04 7.38
C PHE A 126 -2.59 25.67 6.00
N GLN A 127 -1.33 25.67 5.58
CA GLN A 127 -0.88 26.13 4.27
C GLN A 127 -1.21 25.20 3.09
N MET A 128 -1.61 23.94 3.35
CA MET A 128 -1.92 22.93 2.31
C MET A 128 -3.41 22.79 1.98
N MET A 129 -4.28 23.51 2.68
CA MET A 129 -5.75 23.34 2.63
C MET A 129 -6.43 24.05 1.45
N ASN A 130 -5.65 24.63 0.52
CA ASN A 130 -6.15 25.12 -0.76
C ASN A 130 -5.79 24.09 -1.83
N ALA A 131 -6.73 23.68 -2.67
CA ALA A 131 -6.58 22.66 -3.72
C ALA A 131 -5.34 22.86 -4.66
N LYS A 132 -4.73 24.05 -4.66
CA LYS A 132 -3.48 24.37 -5.38
C LYS A 132 -2.19 24.07 -4.60
N ALA A 133 -2.26 23.61 -3.35
CA ALA A 133 -1.09 23.39 -2.49
C ALA A 133 -0.58 21.94 -2.50
N VAL A 134 -1.43 20.95 -2.84
CA VAL A 134 -0.98 19.55 -3.02
C VAL A 134 -0.11 19.41 -4.29
N SER A 135 -0.40 20.16 -5.37
CA SER A 135 0.51 20.27 -6.54
C SER A 135 1.78 21.09 -6.27
N LYS A 136 1.82 21.83 -5.16
CA LYS A 136 3.00 22.57 -4.68
C LYS A 136 3.78 21.82 -3.60
N ASN A 137 3.31 20.65 -3.15
CA ASN A 137 4.05 19.85 -2.18
C ASN A 137 5.19 19.12 -2.93
N PRO A 138 6.46 19.44 -2.65
CA PRO A 138 7.60 18.90 -3.41
C PRO A 138 7.73 17.37 -3.28
N LYS A 139 7.03 16.75 -2.31
CA LYS A 139 7.02 15.29 -2.11
C LYS A 139 6.04 14.55 -3.04
N PHE A 140 5.07 15.25 -3.61
CA PHE A 140 4.00 14.68 -4.46
C PHE A 140 3.98 15.26 -5.89
N ARG A 141 4.92 16.16 -6.22
CA ARG A 141 5.24 16.52 -7.60
C ARG A 141 5.93 15.32 -8.26
N MET A 142 5.17 14.55 -9.03
CA MET A 142 5.72 13.75 -10.13
C MET A 142 5.82 14.64 -11.36
#